data_AF-A0A182YFJ2-F1
#
_entry.id   AF-A0A182YFJ2-F1
#
_cell.length_a   1.000
_cell.length_b   1.000
_cell.length_c   1.000
_cell.angle_alpha   90.00
_cell.angle_beta   90.00
_cell.angle_gamma   90.00
#
_symmetry.space_group_name_H-M   'P 1'
#
loop_
_entity.id
_entity.type
_entity.pdbx_description
1 polymer ?
#
loop_
_entity_poly.entity_id
_entity_poly.type
_entity_poly.pdbx_seq_one_letter_code
_entity_poly.pdbx_strand_id
1 'polypeptide(L)'
;LMVRLGAIDSPPKTPTILGFECAGEIEAVGEEVEGFKVGDRVVALPEFRAWSELVAVPTKYVYHIPEEMTFQDAAAIVMNYLVAYILIFDLVSLREGKSMLLHSVGGGVGQAIVQLVRTVPNVTIFGVCSKSKHEALAATGLIDHLIDRTDYVNEVRKITTEGVDIVMDCLCGEECNRGYGLLKPMGKYILYGSSNVVTGETKSFFSVARSWWQVDKVSPIKLFDENKSLGGFNLRHLLYQQDGSEYVRSTVDKIFGLWKEGKIKPVVDSAWALEDVAEAMQKMHDRKNIGKLVLDPSMEPKPKPATPAKSKSKKQASEDKGGKKDKEDDKKSGENGGGDEKKEGDAAEEAKTNGDAEEGGAAQVNGDGAAEKKEEPVAATNGDATESAPSPGIATI
;
A
#
# COMPACT_ATOMS: atom_id res chain seq x y z
N LEU A 1 -2.28 8.21 -1.30
CA LEU A 1 -3.18 7.55 -2.27
C LEU A 1 -4.42 6.93 -1.61
N MET A 2 -4.25 6.01 -0.65
CA MET A 2 -5.39 5.32 0.02
C MET A 2 -6.43 6.28 0.61
N VAL A 3 -5.99 7.31 1.36
CA VAL A 3 -6.88 8.32 1.94
C VAL A 3 -7.66 9.10 0.86
N ARG A 4 -6.98 9.53 -0.21
CA ARG A 4 -7.59 10.24 -1.34
C ARG A 4 -8.75 9.45 -1.96
N LEU A 5 -8.62 8.12 -2.00
CA LEU A 5 -9.64 7.23 -2.54
C LEU A 5 -10.70 6.79 -1.51
N GLY A 6 -10.58 7.22 -0.25
CA GLY A 6 -11.44 6.73 0.83
C GLY A 6 -11.34 5.22 1.04
N ALA A 7 -10.15 4.65 0.77
CA ALA A 7 -9.84 3.22 0.86
C ALA A 7 -9.05 2.87 2.13
N ILE A 8 -9.19 3.70 3.17
CA ILE A 8 -8.69 3.41 4.52
C ILE A 8 -9.86 3.06 5.43
N ASP A 9 -9.59 2.33 6.51
CA ASP A 9 -10.56 2.16 7.57
C ASP A 9 -10.85 3.51 8.25
N SER A 10 -12.13 3.78 8.51
CA SER A 10 -12.62 5.02 9.12
C SER A 10 -12.03 6.30 8.49
N PRO A 11 -12.33 6.60 7.21
CA PRO A 11 -11.75 7.75 6.52
C PRO A 11 -12.19 9.07 7.18
N PRO A 12 -11.31 10.10 7.21
CA PRO A 12 -11.67 11.40 7.76
C PRO A 12 -12.83 12.04 6.96
N LYS A 13 -13.70 12.78 7.65
CA LYS A 13 -14.75 13.55 6.99
C LYS A 13 -14.14 14.62 6.10
N THR A 14 -14.70 14.82 4.90
CA THR A 14 -14.27 15.85 3.95
C THR A 14 -15.03 17.16 4.15
N PRO A 15 -14.40 18.34 3.92
CA PRO A 15 -13.02 18.54 3.47
C PRO A 15 -11.99 18.23 4.57
N THR A 16 -10.81 17.74 4.18
CA THR A 16 -9.72 17.40 5.09
C THR A 16 -8.37 17.67 4.44
N ILE A 17 -7.37 18.06 5.24
CA ILE A 17 -5.98 18.22 4.81
C ILE A 17 -5.25 16.89 5.00
N LEU A 18 -4.57 16.43 3.94
CA LEU A 18 -3.88 15.14 3.91
C LEU A 18 -2.45 15.26 4.47
N GLY A 19 -1.75 14.12 4.55
CA GLY A 19 -0.35 14.02 4.96
C GLY A 19 -0.17 13.52 6.39
N PHE A 20 0.84 12.67 6.61
CA PHE A 20 1.12 11.97 7.88
C PHE A 20 2.54 12.21 8.40
N GLU A 21 3.33 13.02 7.70
CA GLU A 21 4.74 13.24 7.97
C GLU A 21 5.14 14.59 7.40
N CYS A 22 5.82 15.39 8.21
CA CYS A 22 6.43 16.67 7.81
C CYS A 22 7.75 16.87 8.57
N ALA A 23 8.60 17.75 8.05
CA ALA A 23 9.80 18.22 8.74
C ALA A 23 9.91 19.74 8.57
N GLY A 24 10.31 20.42 9.63
CA GLY A 24 10.31 21.88 9.70
C GLY A 24 10.90 22.40 11.00
N GLU A 25 10.66 23.67 11.30
CA GLU A 25 11.09 24.32 12.53
C GLU A 25 9.88 24.56 13.43
N ILE A 26 10.04 24.39 14.74
CA ILE A 26 8.97 24.71 15.67
C ILE A 26 8.72 26.22 15.66
N GLU A 27 7.51 26.65 15.30
CA GLU A 27 7.09 28.05 15.35
C GLU A 27 6.48 28.41 16.72
N ALA A 28 5.79 27.47 17.37
CA ALA A 28 5.18 27.69 18.68
C ALA A 28 5.09 26.39 19.50
N VAL A 29 5.08 26.52 20.83
CA VAL A 29 4.86 25.42 21.78
C VAL A 29 3.81 25.81 22.81
N GLY A 30 3.01 24.84 23.26
CA GLY A 30 2.06 25.02 24.36
C GLY A 30 2.76 25.26 25.71
N GLU A 31 2.06 25.86 26.67
CA GLU A 31 2.62 26.29 27.96
C GLU A 31 3.28 25.17 28.78
N GLU A 32 2.76 23.94 28.69
CA GLU A 32 3.23 22.77 29.45
C GLU A 32 4.21 21.88 28.65
N VAL A 33 4.69 22.35 27.49
CA VAL A 33 5.61 21.57 26.66
C VAL A 33 7.04 21.69 27.18
N GLU A 34 7.60 20.54 27.57
CA GLU A 34 9.02 20.40 27.88
C GLU A 34 9.80 19.75 26.72
N GLY A 35 11.11 19.97 26.65
CA GLY A 35 12.01 19.31 25.69
C GLY A 35 11.96 19.85 24.25
N PHE A 36 11.10 20.84 23.97
CA PHE A 36 10.97 21.52 22.69
C PHE A 36 10.92 23.04 22.88
N LYS A 37 11.50 23.79 21.95
CA LYS A 37 11.45 25.26 21.89
C LYS A 37 11.32 25.74 20.45
N VAL A 38 10.89 26.99 20.31
CA VAL A 38 10.83 27.69 19.01
C VAL A 38 12.21 27.66 18.33
N GLY A 39 12.23 27.37 17.03
CA GLY A 39 13.43 27.22 16.20
C GLY A 39 14.07 25.84 16.25
N ASP A 40 13.58 24.91 17.07
CA ASP A 40 14.05 23.52 17.02
C ASP A 40 13.68 22.89 15.68
N ARG A 41 14.65 22.20 15.08
CA ARG A 41 14.49 21.47 13.83
C ARG A 41 13.95 20.08 14.12
N VAL A 42 12.79 19.77 13.57
CA VAL A 42 12.06 18.56 13.91
C VAL A 42 11.48 17.87 12.69
N VAL A 43 11.17 16.60 12.90
CA VAL A 43 10.26 15.81 12.06
C VAL A 43 9.09 15.40 12.92
N ALA A 44 7.89 15.40 12.35
CA ALA A 44 6.67 15.06 13.04
C ALA A 44 5.80 14.10 12.25
N LEU A 45 5.09 13.26 13.00
CA LEU A 45 4.15 12.27 12.48
C LEU A 45 2.74 12.61 12.96
N PRO A 46 2.07 13.62 12.38
CA PRO A 46 0.67 13.88 12.70
C PRO A 46 -0.23 12.82 12.05
N GLU A 47 -1.41 12.60 12.60
CA GLU A 47 -2.35 11.65 11.99
C GLU A 47 -2.89 12.16 10.65
N PHE A 48 -2.99 13.48 10.45
CA PHE A 48 -3.38 14.13 9.20
C PHE A 48 -2.77 15.53 9.14
N ARG A 49 -3.11 16.31 8.11
CA ARG A 49 -2.79 17.74 8.00
C ARG A 49 -1.32 18.09 7.76
N ALA A 50 -0.45 17.14 7.47
CA ALA A 50 0.97 17.45 7.20
C ALA A 50 1.21 18.18 5.86
N TRP A 51 0.24 18.19 4.93
CA TRP A 51 0.34 18.93 3.67
C TRP A 51 -0.20 20.35 3.82
N SER A 52 0.46 21.12 4.67
CA SER A 52 0.21 22.52 4.96
C SER A 52 1.54 23.22 5.29
N GLU A 53 1.53 24.54 5.30
CA GLU A 53 2.70 25.34 5.72
C GLU A 53 2.91 25.29 7.24
N LEU A 54 1.82 25.11 8.01
CA LEU A 54 1.86 24.97 9.47
C LEU A 54 1.00 23.82 9.93
N VAL A 55 1.47 23.07 10.93
CA VAL A 55 0.70 21.98 11.54
C VAL A 55 0.93 21.90 13.05
N ALA A 56 -0.17 21.88 13.81
CA ALA A 56 -0.16 21.63 15.24
C ALA A 56 -0.15 20.12 15.52
N VAL A 57 0.86 19.63 16.23
CA VAL A 57 1.10 18.21 16.50
C VAL A 57 1.33 17.96 17.99
N PRO A 58 0.70 16.94 18.60
CA PRO A 58 1.11 16.46 19.91
C PRO A 58 2.59 16.11 19.94
N THR A 59 3.33 16.68 20.89
CA THR A 59 4.79 16.54 21.06
C THR A 59 5.26 15.09 21.17
N LYS A 60 4.39 14.17 21.61
CA LYS A 60 4.67 12.73 21.60
C LYS A 60 4.93 12.15 20.20
N TYR A 61 4.51 12.86 19.14
CA TYR A 61 4.77 12.51 17.74
C TYR A 61 5.79 13.43 17.05
N VAL A 62 6.52 14.25 17.82
CA VAL A 62 7.55 15.17 17.34
C VAL A 62 8.93 14.67 17.78
N TYR A 63 9.91 14.74 16.89
CA TYR A 63 11.26 14.21 17.09
C TYR A 63 12.29 15.22 16.59
N HIS A 64 13.31 15.49 17.40
CA HIS A 64 14.46 16.32 16.99
C HIS A 64 15.24 15.63 15.86
N ILE A 65 15.57 16.39 14.81
CA ILE A 65 16.42 15.86 13.72
C ILE A 65 17.89 16.19 14.00
N PRO A 66 18.84 15.34 13.53
CA PRO A 66 20.26 15.67 13.59
C PRO A 66 20.57 17.01 12.90
N GLU A 67 21.53 17.76 13.44
CA GLU A 67 21.87 19.11 12.95
C GLU A 67 22.28 19.11 11.47
N GLU A 68 22.97 18.06 11.02
CA GLU A 68 23.47 17.94 9.66
C GLU A 68 22.44 17.38 8.68
N MET A 69 21.29 16.88 9.17
CA MET A 69 20.25 16.29 8.34
C MET A 69 19.42 17.39 7.68
N THR A 70 19.18 17.31 6.36
CA THR A 70 18.28 18.24 5.66
C THR A 70 16.81 17.96 6.00
N PHE A 71 15.92 18.94 5.87
CA PHE A 71 14.48 18.71 6.04
C PHE A 71 13.92 17.71 5.01
N GLN A 72 14.47 17.73 3.79
CA GLN A 72 14.10 16.78 2.74
C GLN A 72 14.46 15.33 3.13
N ASP A 73 15.65 15.11 3.70
CA ASP A 73 16.06 13.80 4.20
C ASP A 73 15.23 13.39 5.43
N ALA A 74 14.97 14.33 6.35
CA ALA A 74 14.13 14.09 7.53
C ALA A 74 12.70 13.65 7.16
N ALA A 75 12.08 14.33 6.19
CA ALA A 75 10.76 13.99 5.65
C ALA A 75 10.74 12.69 4.81
N ALA A 76 11.91 12.11 4.51
CA ALA A 76 12.04 10.88 3.74
C ALA A 76 12.50 9.67 4.57
N ILE A 77 13.09 9.92 5.74
CA ILE A 77 13.67 8.87 6.58
C ILE A 77 12.65 8.29 7.57
N VAL A 78 11.94 9.10 8.35
CA VAL A 78 11.27 8.60 9.57
C VAL A 78 10.19 7.56 9.27
N MET A 79 9.16 7.86 8.48
CA MET A 79 8.09 6.89 8.23
C MET A 79 8.57 5.61 7.54
N ASN A 80 9.41 5.76 6.50
CA ASN A 80 9.87 4.62 5.71
C ASN A 80 10.76 3.69 6.55
N TYR A 81 11.70 4.27 7.29
CA TYR A 81 12.67 3.53 8.09
C TYR A 81 12.08 3.03 9.40
N LEU A 82 11.08 3.69 9.99
CA LEU A 82 10.32 3.13 11.12
C LEU A 82 9.64 1.82 10.73
N VAL A 83 8.88 1.84 9.62
CA VAL A 83 8.25 0.63 9.11
C VAL A 83 9.30 -0.44 8.82
N ALA A 84 10.37 -0.09 8.09
CA ALA A 84 11.41 -1.05 7.75
C ALA A 84 12.13 -1.62 8.99
N TYR A 85 12.47 -0.79 9.98
CA TYR A 85 13.17 -1.22 11.19
C TYR A 85 12.34 -2.22 11.98
N ILE A 86 11.07 -1.91 12.24
CA ILE A 86 10.18 -2.77 13.01
C ILE A 86 9.95 -4.10 12.26
N LEU A 87 9.77 -4.05 10.94
CA LEU A 87 9.64 -5.25 10.13
C LEU A 87 10.89 -6.14 10.24
N ILE A 88 12.08 -5.56 10.13
CA ILE A 88 13.35 -6.29 10.03
C ILE A 88 13.84 -6.80 11.38
N PHE A 89 13.82 -5.97 12.41
CA PHE A 89 14.45 -6.33 13.68
C PHE A 89 13.45 -6.91 14.69
N ASP A 90 12.19 -6.48 14.66
CA ASP A 90 11.22 -6.91 15.67
C ASP A 90 10.33 -8.05 15.16
N LEU A 91 9.71 -7.90 13.99
CA LEU A 91 8.76 -8.90 13.48
C LEU A 91 9.44 -10.12 12.87
N VAL A 92 10.39 -9.92 11.94
CA VAL A 92 11.11 -11.05 11.34
C VAL A 92 12.33 -11.46 12.17
N SER A 93 12.85 -10.55 12.99
CA SER A 93 14.07 -10.76 13.79
C SER A 93 15.21 -11.27 12.90
N LEU A 94 15.54 -10.48 11.87
CA LEU A 94 16.46 -10.87 10.81
C LEU A 94 17.80 -11.34 11.38
N ARG A 95 18.30 -12.44 10.84
CA ARG A 95 19.58 -13.05 11.21
C ARG A 95 20.48 -13.17 9.99
N GLU A 96 21.77 -13.30 10.25
CA GLU A 96 22.76 -13.61 9.24
C GLU A 96 22.39 -14.87 8.42
N GLY A 97 22.72 -14.87 7.13
CA GLY A 97 22.54 -16.03 6.25
C GLY A 97 21.11 -16.26 5.74
N LYS A 98 20.16 -15.38 6.09
CA LYS A 98 18.75 -15.51 5.69
C LYS A 98 18.51 -15.03 4.25
N SER A 99 17.42 -15.47 3.64
CA SER A 99 16.95 -14.92 2.37
C SER A 99 15.59 -14.23 2.47
N MET A 100 15.40 -13.17 1.70
CA MET A 100 14.22 -12.32 1.72
C MET A 100 13.68 -12.06 0.33
N LEU A 101 12.39 -12.30 0.12
CA LEU A 101 11.63 -11.76 -1.01
C LEU A 101 10.99 -10.43 -0.60
N LEU A 102 11.32 -9.37 -1.32
CA LEU A 102 10.87 -8.01 -1.03
C LEU A 102 10.08 -7.44 -2.21
N HIS A 103 8.77 -7.28 -2.01
CA HIS A 103 7.92 -6.61 -2.99
C HIS A 103 8.14 -5.10 -3.02
N SER A 104 7.99 -4.51 -4.20
CA SER A 104 8.12 -3.07 -4.42
C SER A 104 9.47 -2.52 -3.93
N VAL A 105 10.56 -3.23 -4.24
CA VAL A 105 11.91 -2.94 -3.73
C VAL A 105 12.38 -1.51 -4.04
N GLY A 106 11.93 -0.93 -5.16
CA GLY A 106 12.23 0.46 -5.52
C GLY A 106 11.41 1.53 -4.77
N GLY A 107 10.41 1.15 -3.96
CA GLY A 107 9.62 2.11 -3.17
C GLY A 107 10.37 2.63 -1.95
N GLY A 108 9.84 3.67 -1.28
CA GLY A 108 10.47 4.26 -0.08
C GLY A 108 10.77 3.24 1.03
N VAL A 109 9.78 2.45 1.45
CA VAL A 109 9.97 1.37 2.43
C VAL A 109 10.88 0.27 1.89
N GLY A 110 10.77 -0.08 0.60
CA GLY A 110 11.61 -1.10 -0.02
C GLY A 110 13.10 -0.73 0.03
N GLN A 111 13.42 0.52 -0.31
CA GLN A 111 14.79 1.04 -0.23
C GLN A 111 15.29 1.11 1.23
N ALA A 112 14.43 1.50 2.17
CA ALA A 112 14.78 1.48 3.60
C ALA A 112 15.08 0.05 4.10
N ILE A 113 14.26 -0.93 3.72
CA ILE A 113 14.49 -2.35 4.04
C ILE A 113 15.82 -2.81 3.45
N VAL A 114 16.10 -2.53 2.17
CA VAL A 114 17.36 -2.93 1.52
C VAL A 114 18.56 -2.42 2.31
N GLN A 115 18.57 -1.14 2.71
CA GLN A 115 19.70 -0.58 3.45
C GLN A 115 19.84 -1.18 4.85
N LEU A 116 18.73 -1.37 5.58
CA LEU A 116 18.77 -2.00 6.91
C LEU A 116 19.21 -3.46 6.84
N VAL A 117 18.75 -4.22 5.84
CA VAL A 117 19.19 -5.60 5.61
C VAL A 117 20.70 -5.67 5.39
N ARG A 118 21.30 -4.68 4.73
CA ARG A 118 22.76 -4.64 4.49
C ARG A 118 23.58 -4.37 5.75
N THR A 119 22.95 -4.01 6.86
CA THR A 119 23.61 -3.99 8.18
C THR A 119 23.73 -5.40 8.80
N VAL A 120 23.06 -6.40 8.23
CA VAL A 120 23.12 -7.80 8.65
C VAL A 120 23.95 -8.61 7.64
N PRO A 121 24.98 -9.35 8.07
CA PRO A 121 25.84 -10.10 7.15
C PRO A 121 25.08 -11.17 6.37
N ASN A 122 25.55 -11.45 5.15
CA ASN A 122 25.17 -12.63 4.37
C ASN A 122 23.66 -12.83 4.14
N VAL A 123 22.87 -11.75 4.08
CA VAL A 123 21.45 -11.81 3.73
C VAL A 123 21.26 -11.67 2.23
N THR A 124 20.52 -12.60 1.62
CA THR A 124 20.17 -12.57 0.19
C THR A 124 18.83 -11.89 -0.03
N ILE A 125 18.78 -10.89 -0.92
CA ILE A 125 17.57 -10.12 -1.27
C ILE A 125 17.12 -10.46 -2.69
N PHE A 126 15.91 -10.98 -2.80
CA PHE A 126 15.12 -11.10 -4.02
C PHE A 126 14.17 -9.90 -4.10
N GLY A 127 14.55 -8.87 -4.85
CA GLY A 127 13.80 -7.63 -4.99
C GLY A 127 12.84 -7.66 -6.18
N VAL A 128 11.54 -7.54 -5.94
CA VAL A 128 10.52 -7.51 -6.99
C VAL A 128 10.14 -6.08 -7.35
N CYS A 129 10.30 -5.69 -8.61
CA CYS A 129 9.83 -4.42 -9.16
C CYS A 129 9.71 -4.47 -10.69
N SER A 130 9.10 -3.45 -11.29
CA SER A 130 9.06 -3.32 -12.75
C SER A 130 10.46 -3.29 -13.36
N LYS A 131 10.63 -3.97 -14.51
CA LYS A 131 11.89 -4.00 -15.27
C LYS A 131 12.52 -2.63 -15.54
N SER A 132 11.72 -1.58 -15.73
CA SER A 132 12.21 -0.21 -15.94
C SER A 132 13.05 0.37 -14.80
N LYS A 133 13.00 -0.23 -13.61
CA LYS A 133 13.81 0.17 -12.44
C LYS A 133 15.06 -0.69 -12.25
N HIS A 134 15.19 -1.79 -12.98
CA HIS A 134 16.24 -2.78 -12.72
C HIS A 134 17.64 -2.20 -12.90
N GLU A 135 17.89 -1.43 -13.96
CA GLU A 135 19.20 -0.82 -14.19
C GLU A 135 19.62 0.12 -13.04
N ALA A 136 18.74 1.06 -12.69
CA ALA A 136 19.00 2.01 -11.61
C ALA A 136 19.19 1.32 -10.25
N LEU A 137 18.41 0.27 -9.97
CA LEU A 137 18.52 -0.47 -8.71
C LEU A 137 19.72 -1.41 -8.67
N ALA A 138 20.09 -2.02 -9.80
CA ALA A 138 21.28 -2.87 -9.91
C ALA A 138 22.55 -2.05 -9.69
N ALA A 139 22.59 -0.81 -10.19
CA ALA A 139 23.71 0.12 -10.01
C ALA A 139 24.01 0.45 -8.53
N THR A 140 23.07 0.22 -7.61
CA THR A 140 23.31 0.38 -6.17
C THR A 140 24.21 -0.72 -5.59
N GLY A 141 24.24 -1.90 -6.20
CA GLY A 141 24.93 -3.09 -5.69
C GLY A 141 24.33 -3.68 -4.40
N LEU A 142 23.16 -3.22 -3.96
CA LEU A 142 22.56 -3.63 -2.67
C LEU A 142 21.52 -4.75 -2.79
N ILE A 143 21.13 -5.15 -4.00
CA ILE A 143 20.07 -6.14 -4.25
C ILE A 143 20.67 -7.29 -5.06
N ASP A 144 20.60 -8.51 -4.54
CA ASP A 144 21.26 -9.67 -5.16
C ASP A 144 20.53 -10.15 -6.42
N HIS A 145 19.20 -10.18 -6.37
CA HIS A 145 18.36 -10.63 -7.48
C HIS A 145 17.21 -9.67 -7.72
N LEU A 146 17.25 -8.95 -8.83
CA LEU A 146 16.13 -8.12 -9.30
C LEU A 146 15.21 -8.92 -10.21
N ILE A 147 13.94 -8.97 -9.85
CA ILE A 147 12.95 -9.82 -10.49
C ILE A 147 11.79 -8.97 -10.98
N ASP A 148 11.33 -9.22 -12.21
CA ASP A 148 10.13 -8.57 -12.73
C ASP A 148 8.86 -9.13 -12.06
N ARG A 149 7.87 -8.26 -11.87
CA ARG A 149 6.64 -8.58 -11.14
C ARG A 149 5.78 -9.69 -11.75
N THR A 150 5.98 -10.01 -13.03
CA THR A 150 5.03 -10.82 -13.79
C THR A 150 5.10 -12.32 -13.46
N ASP A 151 6.29 -12.84 -13.16
CA ASP A 151 6.48 -14.28 -12.83
C ASP A 151 7.55 -14.49 -11.74
N TYR A 152 7.48 -13.69 -10.67
CA TYR A 152 8.53 -13.70 -9.65
C TYR A 152 8.65 -15.06 -8.92
N VAL A 153 7.55 -15.82 -8.81
CA VAL A 153 7.56 -17.12 -8.12
C VAL A 153 8.47 -18.11 -8.84
N ASN A 154 8.33 -18.23 -10.16
CA ASN A 154 9.17 -19.13 -10.93
C ASN A 154 10.61 -18.63 -11.00
N GLU A 155 10.84 -17.32 -11.14
CA GLU A 155 12.19 -16.76 -11.13
C GLU A 155 12.91 -17.01 -9.80
N VAL A 156 12.23 -16.87 -8.66
CA VAL A 156 12.79 -17.25 -7.35
C VAL A 156 13.10 -18.74 -7.31
N ARG A 157 12.18 -19.61 -7.77
CA ARG A 157 12.37 -21.08 -7.77
C ARG A 157 13.51 -21.56 -8.67
N LYS A 158 13.83 -20.82 -9.73
CA LYS A 158 15.01 -21.09 -10.57
C LYS A 158 16.33 -20.87 -9.80
N ILE A 159 16.33 -19.96 -8.82
CA ILE A 159 17.50 -19.63 -8.01
C ILE A 159 17.55 -20.48 -6.74
N THR A 160 16.41 -20.72 -6.10
CA THR A 160 16.27 -21.49 -4.87
C THR A 160 15.03 -22.38 -4.89
N THR A 161 15.24 -23.70 -4.89
CA THR A 161 14.16 -24.69 -4.87
C THR A 161 13.43 -24.74 -3.53
N GLU A 162 14.13 -24.44 -2.44
CA GLU A 162 13.57 -24.43 -1.08
C GLU A 162 12.76 -23.17 -0.77
N GLY A 163 12.88 -22.12 -1.60
CA GLY A 163 12.21 -20.84 -1.39
C GLY A 163 13.03 -19.86 -0.55
N VAL A 164 12.35 -19.01 0.23
CA VAL A 164 12.95 -17.92 1.03
C VAL A 164 12.58 -18.01 2.51
N ASP A 165 13.42 -17.45 3.37
CA ASP A 165 13.15 -17.39 4.82
C ASP A 165 12.09 -16.32 5.16
N ILE A 166 12.05 -15.22 4.41
CA ILE A 166 11.22 -14.06 4.70
C ILE A 166 10.52 -13.57 3.43
N VAL A 167 9.23 -13.24 3.55
CA VAL A 167 8.47 -12.52 2.52
C VAL A 167 7.92 -11.22 3.09
N MET A 168 8.27 -10.11 2.44
CA MET A 168 7.80 -8.77 2.77
C MET A 168 6.77 -8.33 1.72
N ASP A 169 5.50 -8.28 2.12
CA ASP A 169 4.38 -7.96 1.23
C ASP A 169 3.73 -6.60 1.57
N CYS A 170 3.69 -5.71 0.59
CA CYS A 170 2.99 -4.41 0.64
C CYS A 170 1.78 -4.33 -0.29
N LEU A 171 1.44 -5.43 -0.96
CA LEU A 171 0.45 -5.53 -2.03
C LEU A 171 -0.88 -6.08 -1.50
N CYS A 172 -0.86 -7.19 -0.75
CA CYS A 172 -2.02 -7.98 -0.31
C CYS A 172 -2.73 -8.72 -1.47
N GLY A 173 -3.77 -9.51 -1.16
CA GLY A 173 -4.55 -10.30 -2.12
C GLY A 173 -3.84 -11.61 -2.52
N GLU A 174 -3.85 -11.96 -3.81
CA GLU A 174 -3.27 -13.21 -4.33
C GLU A 174 -1.76 -13.37 -4.02
N GLU A 175 -1.07 -12.26 -3.79
CA GLU A 175 0.35 -12.22 -3.42
C GLU A 175 0.61 -12.88 -2.06
N CYS A 176 -0.38 -12.89 -1.16
CA CYS A 176 -0.28 -13.58 0.12
C CYS A 176 -0.07 -15.09 -0.08
N ASN A 177 -0.90 -15.73 -0.89
CA ASN A 177 -0.80 -17.17 -1.16
C ASN A 177 0.48 -17.52 -1.91
N ARG A 178 0.86 -16.72 -2.91
CA ARG A 178 2.09 -16.93 -3.68
C ARG A 178 3.34 -16.78 -2.82
N GLY A 179 3.40 -15.72 -2.02
CA GLY A 179 4.48 -15.47 -1.06
C GLY A 179 4.57 -16.56 0.00
N TYR A 180 3.44 -16.94 0.62
CA TYR A 180 3.39 -18.01 1.60
C TYR A 180 3.87 -19.36 1.03
N GLY A 181 3.53 -19.66 -0.22
CA GLY A 181 3.99 -20.85 -0.94
C GLY A 181 5.49 -20.86 -1.27
N LEU A 182 6.17 -19.71 -1.18
CA LEU A 182 7.62 -19.57 -1.34
C LEU A 182 8.39 -19.64 -0.01
N LEU A 183 7.71 -19.72 1.13
CA LEU A 183 8.40 -19.81 2.42
C LEU A 183 9.05 -21.19 2.63
N LYS A 184 10.31 -21.16 3.08
CA LYS A 184 10.98 -22.30 3.73
C LYS A 184 10.26 -22.67 5.04
N PRO A 185 10.52 -23.87 5.60
CA PRO A 185 10.23 -24.14 7.01
C PRO A 185 10.85 -23.06 7.92
N MET A 186 10.15 -22.70 9.00
CA MET A 186 10.45 -21.58 9.89
C MET A 186 10.36 -20.19 9.22
N GLY A 187 9.84 -20.13 8.00
CA GLY A 187 9.71 -18.89 7.24
C GLY A 187 8.62 -17.97 7.76
N LYS A 188 8.80 -16.67 7.53
CA LYS A 188 7.89 -15.62 7.98
C LYS A 188 7.35 -14.79 6.80
N TYR A 189 6.03 -14.72 6.67
CA TYR A 189 5.37 -13.78 5.76
C TYR A 189 4.83 -12.60 6.58
N ILE A 190 5.17 -11.38 6.19
CA ILE A 190 4.70 -10.16 6.85
C ILE A 190 3.99 -9.24 5.86
N LEU A 191 2.71 -8.97 6.13
CA LEU A 191 1.89 -8.00 5.41
C LEU A 191 1.99 -6.61 6.06
N TYR A 192 2.44 -5.59 5.34
CA TYR A 192 2.56 -4.23 5.87
C TYR A 192 1.98 -3.14 4.96
N GLY A 193 1.19 -3.54 3.97
CA GLY A 193 0.47 -2.63 3.10
C GLY A 193 -0.53 -3.35 2.21
N SER A 194 -1.46 -2.57 1.63
CA SER A 194 -2.54 -3.10 0.80
C SER A 194 -2.58 -2.38 -0.55
N SER A 195 -1.41 -2.23 -1.20
CA SER A 195 -1.28 -1.41 -2.41
C SER A 195 -2.11 -1.94 -3.59
N ASN A 196 -2.51 -3.22 -3.60
CA ASN A 196 -3.40 -3.77 -4.62
C ASN A 196 -4.85 -3.28 -4.48
N VAL A 197 -5.25 -2.71 -3.35
CA VAL A 197 -6.58 -2.08 -3.19
C VAL A 197 -6.71 -0.87 -4.13
N VAL A 198 -5.59 -0.23 -4.48
CA VAL A 198 -5.50 0.90 -5.40
C VAL A 198 -5.27 0.40 -6.83
N THR A 199 -6.36 0.12 -7.54
CA THR A 199 -6.33 -0.33 -8.95
C THR A 199 -6.66 0.77 -9.97
N GLY A 200 -6.95 2.00 -9.53
CA GLY A 200 -7.29 3.12 -10.43
C GLY A 200 -7.50 4.45 -9.69
N GLU A 201 -7.98 5.45 -10.42
CA GLU A 201 -8.14 6.83 -9.93
C GLU A 201 -9.36 7.03 -9.01
N THR A 202 -10.30 6.09 -9.00
CA THR A 202 -11.55 6.13 -8.22
C THR A 202 -11.69 4.91 -7.32
N LYS A 203 -12.52 5.02 -6.28
CA LYS A 203 -12.80 3.91 -5.35
C LYS A 203 -13.50 2.78 -6.09
N SER A 204 -12.82 1.64 -6.27
CA SER A 204 -13.46 0.43 -6.76
C SER A 204 -13.91 -0.41 -5.56
N PHE A 205 -15.22 -0.40 -5.28
CA PHE A 205 -15.80 -1.25 -4.23
C PHE A 205 -15.55 -2.73 -4.51
N PHE A 206 -15.48 -3.10 -5.79
CA PHE A 206 -15.13 -4.45 -6.24
C PHE A 206 -13.67 -4.84 -6.01
N SER A 207 -12.70 -3.90 -6.09
CA SER A 207 -11.29 -4.21 -5.77
C SER A 207 -11.09 -4.42 -4.27
N VAL A 208 -11.78 -3.62 -3.45
CA VAL A 208 -11.80 -3.77 -1.99
C VAL A 208 -12.41 -5.14 -1.64
N ALA A 209 -13.65 -5.40 -2.05
CA ALA A 209 -14.34 -6.67 -1.75
C ALA A 209 -13.56 -7.90 -2.26
N ARG A 210 -12.98 -7.85 -3.46
CA ARG A 210 -12.14 -8.93 -4.00
C ARG A 210 -10.88 -9.14 -3.16
N SER A 211 -10.24 -8.08 -2.69
CA SER A 211 -9.05 -8.20 -1.82
C SER A 211 -9.38 -8.91 -0.50
N TRP A 212 -10.58 -8.69 0.06
CA TRP A 212 -11.05 -9.40 1.25
C TRP A 212 -11.49 -10.84 0.97
N TRP A 213 -12.07 -11.11 -0.20
CA TRP A 213 -12.53 -12.45 -0.60
C TRP A 213 -11.39 -13.38 -1.04
N GLN A 214 -10.25 -12.83 -1.48
CA GLN A 214 -9.08 -13.57 -1.96
C GLN A 214 -8.02 -13.82 -0.90
N VAL A 215 -8.19 -13.32 0.33
CA VAL A 215 -7.37 -13.81 1.45
C VAL A 215 -7.98 -15.14 1.86
N ASP A 216 -7.42 -16.24 1.38
CA ASP A 216 -7.75 -17.55 1.92
C ASP A 216 -7.65 -17.48 3.45
N LYS A 217 -8.64 -18.04 4.15
CA LYS A 217 -8.61 -18.14 5.61
C LYS A 217 -7.33 -18.87 5.98
N VAL A 218 -6.32 -18.13 6.47
CA VAL A 218 -5.08 -18.73 6.96
C VAL A 218 -5.43 -19.61 8.15
N SER A 219 -5.38 -20.92 7.96
CA SER A 219 -5.69 -21.89 9.01
C SER A 219 -4.52 -21.95 10.00
N PRO A 220 -4.74 -21.73 11.30
CA PRO A 220 -3.69 -21.93 12.32
C PRO A 220 -3.09 -23.34 12.30
N ILE A 221 -3.89 -24.36 11.94
CA ILE A 221 -3.41 -25.75 11.79
C ILE A 221 -2.41 -25.84 10.64
N LYS A 222 -2.66 -25.15 9.51
CA LYS A 222 -1.71 -25.11 8.38
C LYS A 222 -0.38 -24.45 8.77
N LEU A 223 -0.43 -23.38 9.58
CA LEU A 223 0.79 -22.73 10.09
C LEU A 223 1.60 -23.68 10.98
N PHE A 224 0.91 -24.42 11.86
CA PHE A 224 1.50 -25.43 12.73
C PHE A 224 2.13 -26.59 11.92
N ASP A 225 1.39 -27.18 10.98
CA ASP A 225 1.83 -28.31 10.19
C ASP A 225 3.02 -27.97 9.26
N GLU A 226 3.01 -26.76 8.66
CA GLU A 226 4.07 -26.32 7.75
C GLU A 226 5.24 -25.62 8.46
N ASN A 227 5.18 -25.41 9.77
CA ASN A 227 6.16 -24.67 10.56
C ASN A 227 6.41 -23.25 10.04
N LYS A 228 5.35 -22.50 9.73
CA LYS A 228 5.45 -21.13 9.16
C LYS A 228 4.77 -20.11 10.06
N SER A 229 5.16 -18.85 9.90
CA SER A 229 4.52 -17.73 10.59
C SER A 229 3.95 -16.73 9.59
N LEU A 230 2.79 -16.17 9.95
CA LEU A 230 2.12 -15.11 9.23
C LEU A 230 1.88 -13.94 10.20
N GLY A 231 2.30 -12.73 9.81
CA GLY A 231 2.18 -11.53 10.61
C GLY A 231 1.73 -10.32 9.80
N GLY A 232 1.35 -9.26 10.50
CA GLY A 232 0.95 -8.00 9.90
C GLY A 232 1.45 -6.81 10.68
N PHE A 233 1.65 -5.68 10.00
CA PHE A 233 2.10 -4.44 10.62
C PHE A 233 1.39 -3.21 10.07
N ASN A 234 0.99 -2.30 10.95
CA ASN A 234 0.39 -1.02 10.59
C ASN A 234 0.85 0.07 11.57
N LEU A 235 1.80 0.90 11.12
CA LEU A 235 2.39 1.97 11.94
C LEU A 235 1.35 3.00 12.39
N ARG A 236 0.33 3.31 11.57
CA ARG A 236 -0.72 4.26 11.95
C ARG A 236 -1.52 3.74 13.14
N HIS A 237 -1.90 2.46 13.13
CA HIS A 237 -2.64 1.88 14.24
C HIS A 237 -1.77 1.81 15.50
N LEU A 238 -0.49 1.46 15.34
CA LEU A 238 0.46 1.47 16.44
C LEU A 238 0.56 2.86 17.10
N LEU A 239 0.70 3.92 16.29
CA LEU A 239 0.83 5.30 16.79
C LEU A 239 -0.45 5.84 17.43
N TYR A 240 -1.59 5.72 16.76
CA TYR A 240 -2.80 6.49 17.13
C TYR A 240 -3.91 5.65 17.77
N GLN A 241 -3.80 4.32 17.78
CA GLN A 241 -4.84 3.42 18.32
C GLN A 241 -4.34 2.46 19.40
N GLN A 242 -3.02 2.30 19.54
CA GLN A 242 -2.39 1.32 20.42
C GLN A 242 -1.31 1.94 21.33
N ASP A 243 -1.27 3.27 21.40
CA ASP A 243 -0.38 4.06 22.25
C ASP A 243 1.12 3.72 22.11
N GLY A 244 1.56 3.30 20.92
CA GLY A 244 2.96 2.90 20.66
C GLY A 244 3.96 4.05 20.55
N SER A 245 3.63 5.26 21.02
CA SER A 245 4.42 6.47 20.78
C SER A 245 5.81 6.42 21.42
N GLU A 246 5.94 5.89 22.63
CA GLU A 246 7.24 5.74 23.32
C GLU A 246 8.15 4.75 22.59
N TYR A 247 7.60 3.60 22.19
CA TYR A 247 8.33 2.61 21.41
C TYR A 247 8.77 3.18 20.06
N VAL A 248 7.89 3.92 19.35
CA VAL A 248 8.25 4.59 18.10
C VAL A 248 9.37 5.60 18.33
N ARG A 249 9.31 6.41 19.39
CA ARG A 249 10.39 7.35 19.74
C ARG A 249 11.74 6.65 19.88
N SER A 250 11.79 5.59 20.68
CA SER A 250 13.02 4.80 20.85
C SER A 250 13.54 4.20 19.52
N THR A 251 12.64 3.94 18.57
CA THR A 251 12.99 3.41 17.25
C THR A 251 13.49 4.52 16.32
N VAL A 252 12.90 5.72 16.38
CA VAL A 252 13.42 6.91 15.67
C VAL A 252 14.85 7.21 16.12
N ASP A 253 15.13 7.14 17.41
CA ASP A 253 16.48 7.39 17.94
C ASP A 253 17.51 6.40 17.36
N LYS A 254 17.15 5.11 17.26
CA LYS A 254 18.00 4.08 16.62
C LYS A 254 18.22 4.36 15.14
N ILE A 255 17.18 4.79 14.42
CA ILE A 255 17.27 5.15 13.00
C ILE A 255 18.21 6.34 12.81
N PHE A 256 18.10 7.38 13.64
CA PHE A 256 19.03 8.51 13.59
C PHE A 256 20.45 8.11 13.98
N GLY A 257 20.63 7.16 14.90
CA GLY A 257 21.93 6.55 15.17
C GLY A 257 22.54 5.91 13.91
N LEU A 258 21.77 5.05 13.22
CA LEU A 258 22.23 4.41 11.97
C LEU A 258 22.53 5.42 10.86
N TRP A 259 21.76 6.51 10.77
CA TRP A 259 22.01 7.58 9.81
C TRP A 259 23.32 8.32 10.14
N LYS A 260 23.55 8.68 11.41
CA LYS A 260 24.79 9.32 11.88
C LYS A 260 26.02 8.45 11.63
N GLU A 261 25.88 7.14 11.76
CA GLU A 261 26.93 6.16 11.44
C GLU A 261 27.15 5.97 9.93
N GLY A 262 26.36 6.62 9.07
CA GLY A 262 26.44 6.48 7.62
C GLY A 262 25.96 5.13 7.09
N LYS A 263 25.26 4.33 7.91
CA LYS A 263 24.74 3.00 7.51
C LYS A 263 23.47 3.09 6.68
N ILE A 264 22.72 4.17 6.83
CA ILE A 264 21.51 4.42 6.06
C ILE A 264 21.46 5.86 5.55
N LYS A 265 20.84 6.04 4.38
CA LYS A 265 20.59 7.32 3.73
C LYS A 265 19.24 7.28 3.01
N PRO A 266 18.29 8.18 3.31
CA PRO A 266 16.99 8.17 2.63
C PRO A 266 17.17 8.36 1.12
N VAL A 267 16.38 7.64 0.34
CA VAL A 267 16.34 7.77 -1.11
C VAL A 267 15.17 8.67 -1.47
N VAL A 268 15.46 9.87 -1.94
CA VAL A 268 14.45 10.82 -2.42
C VAL A 268 14.39 10.76 -3.94
N ASP A 269 13.21 10.47 -4.47
CA ASP A 269 12.96 10.38 -5.90
C ASP A 269 12.81 11.77 -6.53
N SER A 270 11.95 12.61 -5.93
CA SER A 270 11.72 13.99 -6.38
C SER A 270 11.00 14.81 -5.33
N ALA A 271 11.27 16.12 -5.35
CA ALA A 271 10.56 17.14 -4.59
C ALA A 271 9.60 17.92 -5.51
N TRP A 272 8.48 18.39 -4.95
CA TRP A 272 7.38 19.02 -5.68
C TRP A 272 6.79 20.16 -4.85
N ALA A 273 6.37 21.25 -5.51
CA ALA A 273 5.56 22.28 -4.86
C ALA A 273 4.21 21.71 -4.39
N LEU A 274 3.54 22.39 -3.45
CA LEU A 274 2.23 21.97 -2.96
C LEU A 274 1.17 21.96 -4.08
N GLU A 275 1.23 22.91 -5.01
CA GLU A 275 0.31 23.02 -6.14
C GLU A 275 0.47 21.89 -7.17
N ASP A 276 1.64 21.23 -7.20
CA ASP A 276 1.97 20.13 -8.09
C ASP A 276 1.67 18.75 -7.46
N VAL A 277 0.93 18.73 -6.33
CA VAL A 277 0.59 17.49 -5.61
C VAL A 277 -0.16 16.49 -6.49
N ALA A 278 -0.91 16.96 -7.49
CA ALA A 278 -1.61 16.10 -8.44
C ALA A 278 -0.64 15.28 -9.29
N GLU A 279 0.38 15.91 -9.88
CA GLU A 279 1.41 15.18 -10.64
C GLU A 279 2.27 14.29 -9.73
N ALA A 280 2.62 14.75 -8.53
CA ALA A 280 3.34 13.94 -7.55
C ALA A 280 2.57 12.66 -7.19
N MET A 281 1.27 12.78 -6.89
CA MET A 281 0.41 11.63 -6.66
C MET A 281 0.30 10.72 -7.88
N GLN A 282 0.22 11.28 -9.09
CA GLN A 282 0.15 10.48 -10.30
C GLN A 282 1.42 9.67 -10.50
N LYS A 283 2.60 10.27 -10.30
CA LYS A 283 3.88 9.56 -10.35
C LYS A 283 3.93 8.38 -9.38
N MET A 284 3.41 8.56 -8.16
CA MET A 284 3.28 7.49 -7.16
C MET A 284 2.27 6.43 -7.59
N HIS A 285 1.12 6.83 -8.13
CA HIS A 285 0.06 5.93 -8.59
C HIS A 285 0.53 5.04 -9.74
N ASP A 286 1.25 5.62 -10.69
CA ASP A 286 1.92 4.93 -11.79
C ASP A 286 3.11 4.05 -11.33
N ARG A 287 3.44 4.09 -10.03
CA ARG A 287 4.57 3.38 -9.42
C ARG A 287 5.90 3.71 -10.09
N LYS A 288 6.08 4.94 -10.60
CA LYS A 288 7.29 5.36 -11.34
C LYS A 288 8.44 5.80 -10.44
N ASN A 289 8.18 6.14 -9.18
CA ASN A 289 9.19 6.64 -8.25
C ASN A 289 10.21 5.58 -7.81
N ILE A 290 11.48 5.97 -7.62
CA ILE A 290 12.49 5.20 -6.87
C ILE A 290 12.82 5.94 -5.58
N GLY A 291 12.27 5.48 -4.46
CA GLY A 291 12.33 6.18 -3.18
C GLY A 291 11.12 7.07 -2.89
N LYS A 292 11.31 8.10 -2.06
CA LYS A 292 10.27 8.97 -1.51
C LYS A 292 9.95 10.15 -2.45
N LEU A 293 8.67 10.50 -2.56
CA LEU A 293 8.25 11.81 -3.11
C LEU A 293 8.03 12.78 -1.94
N VAL A 294 8.59 13.98 -2.03
CA VAL A 294 8.49 15.02 -1.00
C VAL A 294 7.70 16.20 -1.56
N LEU A 295 6.85 16.79 -0.73
CA LEU A 295 6.23 18.09 -1.01
C LEU A 295 7.03 19.15 -0.24
N ASP A 296 7.43 20.21 -0.93
CA ASP A 296 8.20 21.32 -0.39
C ASP A 296 7.43 22.62 -0.62
N PRO A 297 6.85 23.22 0.44
CA PRO A 297 6.11 24.47 0.33
C PRO A 297 6.93 25.65 -0.17
N SER A 298 8.27 25.59 -0.09
CA SER A 298 9.15 26.66 -0.58
C SER A 298 9.42 26.60 -2.08
N MET A 299 9.06 25.51 -2.75
CA MET A 299 9.26 25.36 -4.19
C MET A 299 8.20 26.10 -5.00
N GLU A 300 8.64 26.77 -6.07
CA GLU A 300 7.71 27.31 -7.06
C GLU A 300 7.04 26.18 -7.88
N PRO A 301 5.76 26.31 -8.23
CA PRO A 301 5.04 25.32 -9.00
C PRO A 301 5.54 25.24 -10.44
N LYS A 302 5.46 24.04 -11.03
CA LYS A 302 5.88 23.85 -12.41
C LYS A 302 4.98 24.63 -13.37
N PRO A 303 5.55 25.21 -14.46
CA PRO A 303 4.75 25.87 -15.48
C PRO A 303 3.73 24.89 -16.06
N LYS A 304 2.44 25.15 -15.85
CA LYS A 304 1.37 24.32 -16.42
C LYS A 304 1.40 24.44 -17.94
N PRO A 305 1.25 23.34 -18.69
CA PRO A 305 1.09 23.41 -20.14
C PRO A 305 -0.08 24.34 -20.46
N ALA A 306 0.12 25.27 -21.39
CA ALA A 306 -0.95 26.17 -21.81
C ALA A 306 -2.14 25.33 -22.30
N THR A 307 -3.26 25.39 -21.58
CA THR A 307 -4.50 24.74 -22.01
C THR A 307 -4.84 25.28 -23.40
N PRO A 308 -4.90 24.45 -24.45
CA PRO A 308 -5.31 24.93 -25.76
C PRO A 308 -6.69 25.57 -25.61
N ALA A 309 -6.79 26.85 -25.95
CA ALA A 309 -8.03 27.59 -25.91
C ALA A 309 -9.06 26.81 -26.73
N LYS A 310 -10.18 26.41 -26.10
CA LYS A 310 -11.33 25.87 -26.83
C LYS A 310 -11.73 26.90 -27.87
N SER A 311 -11.38 26.66 -29.14
CA SER A 311 -11.88 27.46 -30.24
C SER A 311 -13.41 27.32 -30.21
N LYS A 312 -14.10 28.42 -29.90
CA LYS A 312 -15.53 28.50 -30.12
C LYS A 312 -15.73 28.46 -31.62
N SER A 313 -16.05 27.28 -32.16
CA SER A 313 -16.57 27.13 -33.51
C SER A 313 -17.87 27.95 -33.58
N LYS A 314 -17.77 29.17 -34.09
CA LYS A 314 -18.92 30.00 -34.48
C LYS A 314 -19.62 29.24 -35.61
N LYS A 315 -20.75 28.58 -35.30
CA LYS A 315 -21.73 28.18 -36.30
C LYS A 315 -22.24 29.47 -36.96
N GLN A 316 -21.70 29.77 -38.14
CA GLN A 316 -22.24 30.80 -39.01
C GLN A 316 -23.27 30.10 -39.90
N ALA A 317 -24.55 30.33 -39.61
CA ALA A 317 -25.63 29.95 -40.49
C ALA A 317 -25.59 30.89 -41.70
N SER A 318 -25.40 30.33 -42.89
CA SER A 318 -25.75 30.97 -44.15
C SER A 318 -26.89 30.18 -44.76
N GLU A 319 -28.09 30.75 -44.67
CA GLU A 319 -29.16 30.48 -45.61
C GLU A 319 -28.69 30.99 -46.99
N ASP A 320 -28.62 30.11 -47.99
CA ASP A 320 -29.04 30.51 -49.32
C ASP A 320 -29.66 29.33 -50.07
N LYS A 321 -30.72 29.66 -50.80
CA LYS A 321 -31.69 28.80 -51.45
C LYS A 321 -31.15 28.25 -52.76
N GLY A 322 -31.63 27.05 -53.12
CA GLY A 322 -32.02 26.80 -54.50
C GLY A 322 -31.69 25.41 -55.04
N GLY A 323 -32.74 24.65 -55.37
CA GLY A 323 -32.73 23.92 -56.64
C GLY A 323 -32.57 22.39 -56.61
N LYS A 324 -33.68 21.70 -56.32
CA LYS A 324 -34.38 20.82 -57.27
C LYS A 324 -33.65 19.55 -57.81
N LYS A 325 -34.24 18.40 -57.42
CA LYS A 325 -34.65 17.22 -58.22
C LYS A 325 -33.73 16.00 -58.40
N ASP A 326 -34.36 14.87 -58.04
CA ASP A 326 -34.54 13.61 -58.79
C ASP A 326 -33.41 12.56 -58.88
N LYS A 327 -33.78 11.37 -58.39
CA LYS A 327 -33.67 10.01 -58.98
C LYS A 327 -32.52 9.05 -58.62
N GLU A 328 -32.97 7.93 -58.04
CA GLU A 328 -32.83 6.51 -58.48
C GLU A 328 -31.47 5.88 -58.82
N ASP A 329 -31.33 4.67 -58.23
CA ASP A 329 -30.60 3.47 -58.69
C ASP A 329 -29.06 3.57 -58.79
N ASP A 330 -28.24 2.54 -58.55
CA ASP A 330 -28.42 1.11 -58.79
C ASP A 330 -27.27 0.30 -58.11
N LYS A 331 -27.50 -1.02 -57.96
CA LYS A 331 -26.52 -2.14 -58.00
C LYS A 331 -25.36 -2.28 -56.98
N LYS A 332 -25.59 -3.19 -56.04
CA LYS A 332 -25.22 -4.64 -56.11
C LYS A 332 -24.03 -5.06 -56.99
N SER A 333 -23.01 -5.67 -56.38
CA SER A 333 -22.22 -6.85 -56.81
C SER A 333 -21.05 -6.99 -55.82
N GLY A 334 -20.53 -8.14 -55.41
CA GLY A 334 -20.71 -9.57 -55.63
C GLY A 334 -19.55 -10.18 -54.81
N GLU A 335 -19.81 -10.99 -53.79
CA GLU A 335 -19.94 -12.45 -53.84
C GLU A 335 -18.74 -13.24 -54.40
N ASN A 336 -18.44 -14.30 -53.65
CA ASN A 336 -17.63 -15.49 -53.90
C ASN A 336 -16.13 -15.44 -53.57
N GLY A 337 -15.60 -16.42 -52.83
CA GLY A 337 -16.21 -17.65 -52.33
C GLY A 337 -15.16 -18.74 -52.07
N GLY A 338 -15.59 -19.77 -51.34
CA GLY A 338 -14.95 -21.09 -51.22
C GLY A 338 -13.84 -21.16 -50.17
N GLY A 339 -13.83 -22.06 -49.20
CA GLY A 339 -14.58 -23.30 -48.99
C GLY A 339 -13.59 -24.32 -48.42
N ASP A 340 -13.94 -25.01 -47.33
CA ASP A 340 -14.01 -26.48 -47.35
C ASP A 340 -14.56 -27.06 -46.03
N GLU A 341 -15.36 -28.11 -46.26
CA GLU A 341 -16.03 -29.10 -45.42
C GLU A 341 -15.04 -29.94 -44.56
N LYS A 342 -15.36 -30.84 -43.61
CA LYS A 342 -16.52 -31.44 -42.91
C LYS A 342 -15.89 -32.38 -41.85
N LYS A 343 -16.57 -32.65 -40.74
CA LYS A 343 -17.13 -33.99 -40.35
C LYS A 343 -17.36 -34.12 -38.85
N GLU A 344 -18.59 -34.54 -38.55
CA GLU A 344 -19.11 -35.03 -37.28
C GLU A 344 -18.58 -36.42 -36.89
N GLY A 345 -18.75 -36.74 -35.61
CA GLY A 345 -18.76 -38.11 -35.07
C GLY A 345 -19.39 -38.11 -33.68
N ASP A 346 -20.61 -38.66 -33.60
CA ASP A 346 -21.41 -38.95 -32.41
C ASP A 346 -20.73 -39.91 -31.42
N ALA A 347 -21.10 -39.81 -30.13
CA ALA A 347 -21.17 -40.96 -29.23
C ALA A 347 -22.20 -40.73 -28.10
N ALA A 348 -22.94 -41.80 -27.82
CA ALA A 348 -24.22 -41.86 -27.13
C ALA A 348 -24.15 -42.07 -25.60
N GLU A 349 -25.35 -42.00 -25.04
CA GLU A 349 -25.83 -42.14 -23.67
C GLU A 349 -25.92 -43.60 -23.17
N GLU A 350 -26.32 -43.78 -21.89
CA GLU A 350 -26.63 -45.00 -21.10
C GLU A 350 -25.52 -45.44 -20.11
N ALA A 351 -25.76 -45.83 -18.85
CA ALA A 351 -26.97 -46.19 -18.10
C ALA A 351 -26.79 -45.95 -16.59
N LYS A 352 -27.90 -45.69 -15.88
CA LYS A 352 -28.06 -45.84 -14.43
C LYS A 352 -28.92 -47.07 -14.15
N THR A 353 -28.55 -47.88 -13.15
CA THR A 353 -29.47 -48.79 -12.45
C THR A 353 -29.10 -48.89 -10.95
N ASN A 354 -30.15 -49.07 -10.15
CA ASN A 354 -30.24 -49.05 -8.68
C ASN A 354 -29.92 -50.41 -8.01
N GLY A 355 -29.78 -50.35 -6.68
CA GLY A 355 -29.92 -51.45 -5.70
C GLY A 355 -28.81 -51.35 -4.63
N ASP A 356 -29.02 -51.39 -3.31
CA ASP A 356 -30.16 -51.74 -2.47
C ASP A 356 -30.01 -51.12 -1.06
N ALA A 357 -31.11 -51.11 -0.33
CA ALA A 357 -31.29 -50.59 1.03
C ALA A 357 -31.01 -51.65 2.13
N GLU A 358 -30.74 -51.19 3.36
CA GLU A 358 -31.21 -51.74 4.65
C GLU A 358 -30.74 -50.77 5.76
N GLU A 359 -31.64 -49.96 6.33
CA GLU A 359 -32.44 -50.17 7.55
C GLU A 359 -31.66 -50.23 8.87
N GLY A 360 -32.05 -49.37 9.82
CA GLY A 360 -31.83 -49.60 11.24
C GLY A 360 -31.73 -48.37 12.13
N GLY A 361 -32.85 -47.98 12.77
CA GLY A 361 -32.81 -47.47 14.14
C GLY A 361 -33.21 -46.01 14.36
N ALA A 362 -34.51 -45.80 14.61
CA ALA A 362 -35.10 -44.56 15.08
C ALA A 362 -34.72 -44.22 16.53
N ALA A 363 -34.64 -42.92 16.83
CA ALA A 363 -35.10 -42.34 18.10
C ALA A 363 -35.47 -40.87 17.88
N GLN A 364 -36.77 -40.60 17.99
CA GLN A 364 -37.41 -39.30 17.87
C GLN A 364 -37.64 -38.74 19.28
N VAL A 365 -37.27 -37.48 19.53
CA VAL A 365 -37.83 -36.70 20.65
C VAL A 365 -38.15 -35.31 20.15
N ASN A 366 -39.42 -34.93 20.32
CA ASN A 366 -40.04 -33.66 19.96
C ASN A 366 -39.53 -32.51 20.83
N GLY A 367 -39.57 -31.29 20.30
CA GLY A 367 -39.42 -30.07 21.09
C GLY A 367 -39.78 -28.82 20.28
N ASP A 368 -40.71 -28.04 20.81
CA ASP A 368 -41.42 -26.91 20.23
C ASP A 368 -40.58 -25.72 19.76
N GLY A 369 -41.22 -24.89 18.94
CA GLY A 369 -40.61 -23.77 18.25
C GLY A 369 -40.34 -22.52 19.10
N ALA A 370 -39.63 -21.58 18.48
CA ALA A 370 -39.74 -20.14 18.74
C ALA A 370 -39.06 -19.40 17.59
N ALA A 371 -39.78 -18.42 17.04
CA ALA A 371 -39.26 -17.48 16.06
C ALA A 371 -38.15 -16.61 16.66
N GLU A 372 -36.99 -16.57 16.02
CA GLU A 372 -35.92 -15.63 16.37
C GLU A 372 -36.35 -14.20 16.02
N LYS A 373 -36.50 -13.39 17.06
CA LYS A 373 -36.55 -11.93 16.96
C LYS A 373 -35.18 -11.40 16.55
N LYS A 374 -35.15 -10.54 15.54
CA LYS A 374 -34.00 -9.69 15.22
C LYS A 374 -33.74 -8.75 16.41
N GLU A 375 -32.55 -8.81 16.98
CA GLU A 375 -32.04 -7.77 17.88
C GLU A 375 -31.44 -6.63 17.05
N GLU A 376 -31.92 -5.41 17.30
CA GLU A 376 -31.31 -4.15 16.86
C GLU A 376 -30.09 -3.81 17.75
N PRO A 377 -29.08 -3.08 17.23
CA PRO A 377 -27.89 -2.77 17.99
C PRO A 377 -28.18 -1.78 19.12
N VAL A 378 -27.69 -2.13 20.31
CA VAL A 378 -27.81 -1.38 21.56
C VAL A 378 -27.11 -0.01 21.45
N ALA A 379 -27.87 1.04 21.76
CA ALA A 379 -27.38 2.40 21.90
C ALA A 379 -26.39 2.51 23.08
N ALA A 380 -25.22 3.10 22.83
CA ALA A 380 -24.26 3.42 23.87
C ALA A 380 -24.84 4.46 24.84
N THR A 381 -25.03 4.05 26.11
CA THR A 381 -25.44 4.93 27.20
C THR A 381 -24.26 5.77 27.68
N ASN A 382 -24.51 7.07 27.86
CA ASN A 382 -23.60 8.04 28.44
C ASN A 382 -23.06 7.57 29.81
N GLY A 383 -21.74 7.43 29.90
CA GLY A 383 -20.99 7.18 31.13
C GLY A 383 -20.29 8.45 31.60
N ASP A 384 -20.24 8.57 32.93
CA ASP A 384 -19.83 9.69 33.77
C ASP A 384 -18.45 10.31 33.46
N ALA A 385 -18.30 11.59 33.83
CA ALA A 385 -17.10 12.39 33.68
C ALA A 385 -15.90 11.76 34.42
N THR A 386 -14.94 11.25 33.65
CA THR A 386 -13.62 10.85 34.14
C THR A 386 -12.67 12.06 34.06
N GLU A 387 -11.78 12.19 35.05
CA GLU A 387 -10.70 13.18 35.06
C GLU A 387 -10.08 13.32 33.67
N SER A 388 -10.05 14.56 33.16
CA SER A 388 -9.41 14.84 31.87
C SER A 388 -7.95 14.45 31.98
N ALA A 389 -7.53 13.44 31.20
CA ALA A 389 -6.11 13.22 30.95
C ALA A 389 -5.47 14.57 30.58
N PRO A 390 -4.27 14.89 31.11
CA PRO A 390 -3.62 16.17 30.81
C PRO A 390 -3.57 16.36 29.30
N SER A 391 -3.96 17.55 28.84
CA SER A 391 -3.97 17.86 27.42
C SER A 391 -2.59 17.56 26.86
N PRO A 392 -2.47 16.75 25.80
CA PRO A 392 -1.15 16.44 25.25
C PRO A 392 -0.49 17.75 24.82
N GLY A 393 0.74 18.00 25.29
CA GLY A 393 1.50 19.18 24.90
C GLY A 393 1.59 19.28 23.37
N ILE A 394 1.29 20.45 22.81
CA ILE A 394 1.22 20.69 21.36
C ILE A 394 2.40 21.54 20.90
N ALA A 395 3.01 21.18 19.77
CA ALA A 395 3.95 22.02 19.04
C ALA A 395 3.37 22.36 17.66
N THR A 396 3.49 23.62 17.23
CA THR A 396 3.23 24.06 15.86
C THR A 396 4.55 24.04 15.10
N ILE A 397 4.57 23.31 13.98
CA ILE A 397 5.72 23.11 13.10
C ILE A 397 5.41 23.72 11.75
#